data_AF-A0A7X8MM79-F1
#
_entry.id   AF-A0A7X8MM79-F1
#
_cell.length_a   1.000
_cell.length_b   1.000
_cell.length_c   1.000
_cell.angle_alpha   90.00
_cell.angle_beta   90.00
_cell.angle_gamma   90.00
#
_symmetry.space_group_name_H-M   'P 1'
#
loop_
_entity.id
_entity.type
_entity.pdbx_description
1 polymer ?
#
loop_
_entity_poly.entity_id
_entity_poly.type
_entity_poly.pdbx_seq_one_letter_code
_entity_poly.pdbx_strand_id
1 'polypeptide(L)' 'LPIERFPAEWNRYGRAAGPMRNRIMAQHAEALIALMHPTSPGTKNMIKNAHQAGLKVYAKIIPAGN' A
#
# COMPACT_ATOMS: atom_id res chain seq x y z
N LEU A 1 17.86 6.76 9.53
CA LEU A 1 16.58 7.51 9.51
C LEU A 1 15.60 6.82 10.46
N PRO A 2 14.73 7.55 11.16
CA PRO A 2 13.64 6.94 11.95
C PRO A 2 12.70 6.16 11.03
N ILE A 3 12.10 5.07 11.54
CA ILE A 3 11.20 4.20 10.79
C ILE A 3 9.90 4.03 11.57
N GLU A 4 8.79 4.42 10.95
CA GLU A 4 7.45 4.11 11.44
C GLU A 4 6.90 2.88 10.71
N ARG A 5 6.26 1.98 11.46
CA ARG A 5 5.71 0.73 10.92
C ARG A 5 4.21 0.69 11.11
N PHE A 6 3.51 0.27 10.07
CA PHE A 6 2.07 0.03 10.09
C PHE A 6 1.83 -1.46 9.81
N PRO A 7 1.97 -2.35 10.81
CA PRO A 7 1.65 -3.76 10.63
C PRO A 7 0.14 -3.94 10.45
N ALA A 8 -0.27 -4.90 9.62
CA ALA A 8 -1.68 -5.25 9.48
C ALA A 8 -2.09 -6.24 10.59
N GLU A 9 -3.15 -5.91 11.33
CA GLU A 9 -3.70 -6.74 12.42
C GLU A 9 -4.57 -7.90 11.88
N TRP A 10 -3.97 -8.84 11.15
CA TRP A 10 -4.68 -9.96 10.52
C TRP A 10 -5.49 -10.81 11.50
N ASN A 11 -4.96 -11.05 12.71
CA ASN A 11 -5.65 -11.84 13.75
C ASN A 11 -6.95 -11.19 14.20
N ARG A 12 -7.05 -9.86 14.13
CA ARG A 12 -8.21 -9.10 14.60
C ARG A 12 -9.23 -8.83 13.51
N TYR A 13 -8.77 -8.45 12.31
CA TYR A 13 -9.66 -8.00 11.23
C TYR A 13 -9.69 -8.91 10.01
N GLY A 14 -8.96 -10.03 10.04
CA GLY A 14 -8.85 -10.96 8.92
C GLY A 14 -8.42 -10.24 7.64
N ARG A 15 -9.06 -10.59 6.52
CA ARG A 15 -8.74 -10.03 5.19
C ARG A 15 -8.84 -8.50 5.10
N ALA A 16 -9.62 -7.85 5.97
CA ALA A 16 -9.77 -6.40 5.98
C ALA A 16 -8.54 -5.67 6.56
N ALA A 17 -7.69 -6.36 7.33
CA ALA A 17 -6.54 -5.75 7.98
C ALA A 17 -5.57 -5.07 6.99
N GLY A 18 -5.31 -5.70 5.84
CA GLY A 18 -4.45 -5.16 4.80
C GLY A 18 -4.94 -3.82 4.23
N PRO A 19 -6.17 -3.75 3.69
CA PRO A 19 -6.76 -2.50 3.23
C PRO A 19 -6.87 -1.40 4.29
N MET A 20 -7.21 -1.76 5.54
CA MET A 20 -7.26 -0.79 6.64
C MET A 20 -5.88 -0.17 6.90
N ARG A 21 -4.85 -1.02 7.01
CA ARG A 21 -3.46 -0.59 7.14
C ARG A 21 -3.03 0.30 5.97
N ASN A 22 -3.38 -0.06 4.74
CA ASN A 22 -3.04 0.74 3.55
C ASN A 22 -3.65 2.15 3.60
N ARG A 23 -4.91 2.27 4.07
CA ARG A 23 -5.56 3.57 4.26
C ARG A 23 -4.82 4.41 5.29
N ILE A 24 -4.44 3.81 6.42
CA ILE A 24 -3.65 4.51 7.47
C ILE A 24 -2.31 4.97 6.89
N MET A 25 -1.55 4.09 6.23
CA MET A 25 -0.27 4.48 5.61
C MET A 25 -0.42 5.65 4.62
N ALA A 26 -1.49 5.65 3.82
CA ALA A 26 -1.74 6.74 2.86
C ALA A 26 -2.08 8.07 3.55
N GLN A 27 -2.65 8.05 4.76
CA GLN A 27 -2.96 9.26 5.51
C GLN A 27 -1.73 9.84 6.24
N HIS A 28 -0.67 9.04 6.40
CA HIS A 28 0.52 9.35 7.19
C HIS A 28 1.78 9.63 6.34
N ALA A 29 1.64 9.83 5.02
CA ALA A 29 2.78 10.04 4.13
C ALA A 29 2.49 11.11 3.07
N GLU A 30 3.54 11.74 2.52
CA GLU A 30 3.44 12.71 1.43
C GLU A 30 3.59 12.06 0.04
N ALA A 31 4.18 10.87 -0.04
CA ALA A 31 4.45 10.16 -1.29
C ALA A 31 4.41 8.63 -1.13
N LEU A 32 4.17 7.94 -2.23
CA LEU A 32 4.20 6.48 -2.34
C LEU A 32 5.18 6.04 -3.44
N ILE A 33 6.08 5.12 -3.09
CA ILE A 33 6.84 4.31 -4.05
C ILE A 33 6.31 2.88 -3.98
N ALA A 34 5.77 2.38 -5.08
CA ALA A 34 5.20 1.04 -5.16
C ALA A 34 5.92 0.20 -6.24
N LEU A 35 6.44 -0.94 -5.82
CA LEU A 35 6.89 -2.01 -6.73
C LEU A 35 5.76 -3.03 -6.81
N MET A 36 5.12 -3.13 -7.96
CA MET A 36 3.85 -3.84 -8.11
C MET A 36 3.97 -5.03 -9.05
N HIS A 37 3.60 -6.23 -8.56
CA HIS A 37 3.25 -7.33 -9.44
C HIS A 37 1.90 -7.03 -10.15
N PRO A 38 1.74 -7.33 -11.45
CA PRO A 38 0.54 -6.99 -12.23
C PRO A 38 -0.78 -7.40 -11.56
N THR A 39 -0.78 -8.55 -10.88
CA THR A 39 -1.98 -9.12 -10.25
C THR A 39 -2.15 -8.78 -8.77
N SER A 40 -1.27 -7.98 -8.14
CA SER A 40 -1.30 -7.72 -6.69
C SER A 40 -2.52 -6.87 -6.28
N PRO A 41 -3.56 -7.45 -5.65
CA PRO A 41 -4.73 -6.69 -5.25
C PRO A 41 -4.42 -5.73 -4.09
N GLY A 42 -3.48 -6.12 -3.21
CA GLY A 42 -3.03 -5.31 -2.09
C GLY A 42 -2.28 -4.05 -2.53
N THR A 43 -1.36 -4.17 -3.49
CA THR A 43 -0.62 -3.00 -4.02
C THR A 43 -1.56 -2.08 -4.80
N LYS A 44 -2.50 -2.63 -5.59
CA LYS A 44 -3.54 -1.85 -6.26
C LYS A 44 -4.40 -1.07 -5.27
N ASN A 45 -4.78 -1.69 -4.15
CA ASN A 45 -5.51 -1.02 -3.08
C ASN A 45 -4.68 0.10 -2.42
N MET A 46 -3.38 -0.10 -2.19
CA MET A 46 -2.50 0.94 -1.65
C MET A 46 -2.40 2.15 -2.59
N ILE A 47 -2.16 1.92 -3.89
CA ILE A 47 -2.08 2.99 -4.89
C ILE A 47 -3.39 3.78 -4.95
N LYS A 48 -4.54 3.10 -4.90
CA LYS A 48 -5.85 3.76 -4.83
C LYS A 48 -5.97 4.68 -3.61
N ASN A 49 -5.64 4.20 -2.41
CA ASN A 49 -5.69 5.03 -1.19
C ASN A 49 -4.72 6.21 -1.27
N ALA A 50 -3.52 6.01 -1.81
CA ALA A 50 -2.53 7.09 -1.97
C ALA A 50 -3.04 8.20 -2.90
N HIS A 51 -3.64 7.87 -4.05
CA HIS A 51 -4.26 8.87 -4.91
C HIS A 51 -5.43 9.60 -4.21
N GLN A 52 -6.26 8.87 -3.46
CA GLN A 52 -7.36 9.48 -2.70
C GLN A 52 -6.88 10.43 -1.60
N ALA A 53 -5.71 10.17 -1.02
CA ALA A 53 -5.08 11.03 -0.01
C ALA A 53 -4.18 12.13 -0.62
N GLY A 54 -4.09 12.23 -1.95
CA GLY A 54 -3.33 13.30 -2.62
C GLY A 54 -1.81 13.09 -2.64
N LEU A 55 -1.33 11.86 -2.43
CA LEU A 55 0.10 11.56 -2.42
C LEU A 55 0.71 11.65 -3.81
N LYS A 56 1.99 12.02 -3.87
CA LYS A 56 2.80 11.82 -5.08
C LYS A 56 3.08 10.32 -5.25
N VAL A 57 2.64 9.72 -6.35
CA VAL A 57 2.76 8.27 -6.56
C VAL A 57 3.75 7.96 -7.67
N TYR A 58 4.74 7.13 -7.35
CA TYR A 58 5.56 6.41 -8.31
C TYR A 58 5.25 4.91 -8.20
N ALA A 59 4.74 4.31 -9.27
CA ALA A 59 4.45 2.88 -9.32
C ALA A 59 5.19 2.23 -10.49
N LYS A 60 6.03 1.25 -10.18
CA LYS A 60 6.71 0.42 -11.17
C LYS A 60 6.08 -0.96 -11.18
N ILE A 61 5.48 -1.33 -12.31
CA ILE A 61 5.03 -2.70 -12.53
C ILE A 61 6.27 -3.56 -12.81
N ILE A 62 6.43 -4.63 -12.03
CA ILE A 62 7.47 -5.64 -12.20
C ILE A 62 6.81 -6.85 -12.88
N PRO A 63 7.17 -7.18 -14.12
CA PRO A 63 6.63 -8.34 -14.81
C PRO A 63 6.80 -9.61 -13.98
N ALA A 64 5.84 -10.52 -14.08
CA ALA A 64 6.08 -11.89 -13.65
C ALA A 64 7.22 -12.43 -14.52
N GLY A 65 8.31 -12.88 -13.91
CA GLY A 65 9.30 -13.67 -14.63
C GLY A 65 8.67 -14.97 -15.12
N ASN A 66 9.06 -15.42 -16.31
CA ASN A 66 8.86 -16.81 -16.72
C ASN A 66 9.75 -17.74 -15.90
#